data_AF-A0A846E4S2-F1
#
_entry.id   AF-A0A846E4S2-F1
#
_cell.length_a   1.000
_cell.length_b   1.000
_cell.length_c   1.000
_cell.angle_alpha   90.00
_cell.angle_beta   90.00
_cell.angle_gamma   90.00
#
_symmetry.space_group_name_H-M   'P 1'
#
loop_
_entity.id
_entity.type
_entity.pdbx_description
1 polymer ?
#
loop_
_entity_poly.entity_id
_entity_poly.type
_entity_poly.pdbx_seq_one_letter_code
_entity_poly.pdbx_strand_id
1 'polypeptide(L)' 'MVQSLFWTPLHAQIDRSLKHRQILPRGSRVLIAVSGGQDSLCLAKLCLDLQPKWEWSLAIAMRDRQ' A
#
# COMPACT_ATOMS: atom_id res chain seq x y z
N MET A 1 -12.76 -10.03 -4.31
CA MET A 1 -12.29 -9.24 -5.48
C MET A 1 -12.65 -7.78 -5.23
N VAL A 2 -11.81 -7.02 -4.50
CA VAL A 2 -12.07 -5.60 -4.23
C VAL A 2 -11.58 -4.82 -5.44
N GLN A 3 -12.47 -4.55 -6.39
CA GLN A 3 -12.17 -3.59 -7.45
C GLN A 3 -12.20 -2.19 -6.83
N SER A 4 -11.05 -1.54 -6.72
CA SER A 4 -10.97 -0.12 -6.36
C SER A 4 -11.39 0.70 -7.57
N LEU A 5 -12.62 1.22 -7.54
CA LEU A 5 -13.22 1.99 -8.64
C LEU A 5 -12.63 3.40 -8.82
N PHE A 6 -11.69 3.84 -7.97
CA PHE A 6 -11.21 5.23 -8.02
C PHE A 6 -9.69 5.34 -7.86
N TRP A 7 -8.99 5.38 -8.99
CA TRP A 7 -7.61 5.82 -9.04
C TRP A 7 -7.54 7.32 -8.72
N THR A 8 -6.70 7.70 -7.77
CA THR A 8 -6.52 9.09 -7.32
C THR A 8 -5.12 9.59 -7.62
N PRO A 9 -4.87 10.92 -7.60
CA PRO A 9 -3.52 11.46 -7.75
C PRO A 9 -2.50 10.91 -6.75
N LEU A 10 -2.94 10.50 -5.54
CA LEU A 10 -2.08 9.86 -4.54
C LEU A 10 -1.50 8.53 -5.02
N HIS A 11 -2.26 7.75 -5.78
CA HIS A 11 -1.76 6.50 -6.38
C HIS A 11 -0.59 6.78 -7.34
N ALA A 12 -0.72 7.82 -8.17
CA ALA A 12 0.33 8.21 -9.10
C ALA A 12 1.57 8.75 -8.37
N GLN A 13 1.37 9.52 -7.29
CA GLN A 13 2.46 10.05 -6.48
C GLN A 13 3.24 8.95 -5.77
N ILE A 14 2.55 7.97 -5.19
CA ILE A 14 3.18 6.80 -4.57
C ILE A 14 3.90 5.96 -5.61
N ASP A 15 3.26 5.63 -6.74
CA ASP A 15 3.89 4.86 -7.83
C ASP A 15 5.19 5.50 -8.32
N ARG A 16 5.18 6.82 -8.52
CA ARG A 16 6.38 7.59 -8.91
C ARG A 16 7.46 7.53 -7.84
N SER A 17 7.07 7.69 -6.57
CA SER A 17 7.99 7.67 -5.44
C SER A 17 8.65 6.30 -5.28
N LEU A 18 7.89 5.20 -5.45
CA LEU A 18 8.39 3.83 -5.40
C LEU A 18 9.38 3.55 -6.52
N LYS A 19 9.07 3.96 -7.76
CA LYS A 19 9.96 3.81 -8.92
C LYS A 19 11.27 4.58 -8.75
N HIS A 20 11.18 5.83 -8.28
CA HIS A 20 12.34 6.70 -8.15
C HIS A 20 13.24 6.27 -6.99
N ARG A 21 12.65 5.87 -5.86
CA ARG A 21 13.42 5.55 -4.65
C ARG A 21 13.82 4.07 -4.54
N GLN A 22 13.21 3.19 -5.33
CA GLN A 22 13.46 1.74 -5.33
C GLN A 22 13.39 1.06 -3.95
N ILE A 23 12.65 1.66 -3.02
CA ILE A 23 12.53 1.19 -1.63
C ILE A 23 11.73 -0.10 -1.48
N LEU A 24 10.90 -0.43 -2.48
CA LEU A 24 9.99 -1.56 -2.48
C LEU A 24 9.96 -2.17 -3.89
N PRO A 25 10.81 -3.17 -4.17
CA PRO A 25 10.87 -3.84 -5.45
C PRO A 25 9.53 -4.49 -5.84
N ARG A 26 9.32 -4.68 -7.13
CA ARG A 26 8.22 -5.50 -7.67
C ARG A 26 8.35 -6.95 -7.16
N GLY A 27 7.25 -7.62 -6.87
CA GLY A 27 7.24 -9.00 -6.37
C GLY A 27 7.54 -9.15 -4.87
N SER A 28 7.75 -8.04 -4.15
CA SER A 28 8.12 -8.08 -2.73
C SER A 28 7.00 -8.57 -1.83
N ARG A 29 7.39 -9.22 -0.73
CA ARG A 29 6.49 -9.49 0.41
C ARG A 29 6.57 -8.29 1.35
N VAL A 30 5.44 -7.63 1.59
CA VAL A 30 5.39 -6.35 2.33
C VAL A 30 4.45 -6.50 3.52
N LEU A 31 4.98 -6.24 4.72
CA LEU A 31 4.18 -6.13 5.93
C LEU A 31 3.89 -4.65 6.21
N ILE A 32 2.62 -4.27 6.16
CA ILE A 32 2.17 -2.90 6.41
C ILE A 32 1.77 -2.80 7.88
N ALA A 33 2.51 -2.00 8.64
CA ALA A 33 2.16 -1.67 10.02
C ALA A 33 1.14 -0.51 10.04
N VAL A 34 -0.03 -0.75 10.62
CA VAL A 34 -1.13 0.22 10.72
C VAL A 34 -1.34 0.62 12.18
N SER A 35 -1.38 1.93 12.45
CA SER A 35 -1.51 2.48 13.81
C SER A 35 -2.97 2.71 14.25
N GLY A 36 -3.92 2.56 13.34
CA GLY A 36 -5.34 2.87 13.54
C GLY A 36 -5.72 4.30 13.14
N GLY A 37 -4.75 5.13 12.74
CA GLY A 37 -5.01 6.47 12.19
C GLY A 37 -5.46 6.44 10.74
N GLN A 38 -6.19 7.49 10.32
CA GLN A 38 -6.70 7.64 8.95
C GLN A 38 -5.59 7.57 7.90
N ASP A 39 -4.44 8.19 8.17
CA ASP A 39 -3.30 8.18 7.24
C ASP A 39 -2.76 6.77 7.02
N SER A 40 -2.63 5.99 8.10
CA SER A 40 -2.10 4.62 8.03
C SER A 40 -3.06 3.68 7.31
N LEU A 41 -4.37 3.86 7.48
CA LEU A 41 -5.41 3.11 6.76
C LEU A 41 -5.47 3.50 5.28
N CYS A 42 -5.35 4.81 4.98
CA CYS A 42 -5.29 5.33 3.62
C CYS A 42 -4.07 4.77 2.88
N LEU A 43 -2.89 4.79 3.52
CA LEU A 43 -1.68 4.22 2.94
C LEU A 43 -1.83 2.72 2.68
N ALA A 44 -2.37 1.95 3.63
CA ALA A 44 -2.63 0.53 3.44
C ALA A 44 -3.56 0.27 2.25
N LYS A 45 -4.61 1.09 2.09
CA LYS A 45 -5.52 1.02 0.95
C LYS A 45 -4.82 1.32 -0.37
N LEU A 46 -3.99 2.36 -0.43
CA LEU A 46 -3.19 2.70 -1.61
C LEU A 46 -2.22 1.56 -1.99
N CYS A 47 -1.59 0.92 -1.01
CA CYS A 47 -0.74 -0.25 -1.25
C CYS A 47 -1.53 -1.45 -1.79
N LEU A 48 -2.72 -1.73 -1.23
CA LEU A 48 -3.63 -2.76 -1.73
C LEU A 48 -4.04 -2.51 -3.18
N ASP A 49 -4.33 -1.26 -3.54
CA ASP A 49 -4.75 -0.89 -4.89
C ASP A 49 -3.58 -0.96 -5.89
N LEU A 50 -2.35 -0.74 -5.43
CA LEU A 50 -1.12 -0.91 -6.21
C LEU A 50 -0.62 -2.36 -6.28
N GLN A 51 -1.14 -3.26 -5.43
CA GLN A 51 -0.75 -4.66 -5.36
C GLN A 51 -0.70 -5.38 -6.71
N PRO A 52 -1.75 -5.35 -7.57
CA PRO A 52 -1.71 -6.06 -8.85
C PRO A 52 -0.66 -5.49 -9.81
N LYS A 53 -0.35 -4.19 -9.72
CA LYS A 53 0.65 -3.53 -10.57
C LYS A 53 2.08 -3.87 -10.17
N TRP A 54 2.32 -4.03 -8.88
CA TRP A 54 3.64 -4.29 -8.31
C TRP A 54 3.86 -5.75 -7.90
N GLU A 55 2.87 -6.61 -8.12
CA GLU A 55 2.91 -8.05 -7.78
C GLU A 55 3.28 -8.31 -6.32
N TRP A 56 2.86 -7.42 -5.42
CA TRP A 56 3.20 -7.54 -4.01
C TRP A 56 2.40 -8.63 -3.32
N SER A 57 3.05 -9.32 -2.40
CA SER A 57 2.36 -10.13 -1.39
C SER A 57 2.20 -9.28 -0.13
N LEU A 58 1.00 -8.76 0.12
CA LEU A 58 0.74 -7.83 1.21
C LEU A 58 0.19 -8.55 2.44
N ALA A 59 0.73 -8.22 3.60
CA ALA A 59 0.16 -8.53 4.91
C ALA A 59 -0.03 -7.23 5.69
N ILE A 60 -1.10 -7.14 6.48
CA ILE A 60 -1.39 -5.97 7.32
C ILE A 60 -1.29 -6.38 8.78
N ALA A 61 -0.44 -5.70 9.53
CA ALA A 61 -0.34 -5.84 10.98
C ALA A 61 -0.84 -4.57 11.64
N MET A 62 -1.89 -4.68 12.43
CA MET A 62 -2.34 -3.62 13.32
C MET A 62 -1.87 -3.96 14.73
N ARG A 63 -1.32 -3.00 15.45
CA ARG A 63 -1.06 -3.20 16.88
C ARG A 63 -2.41 -3.13 17.60
N ASP A 64 -2.83 -4.24 18.18
CA ASP A 64 -3.87 -4.23 19.19
C ASP A 64 -3.36 -3.48 20.43
N ARG A 65 -4.09 -2.45 20.87
CA ARG A 65 -3.87 -1.84 22.18
C ARG A 65 -4.83 -2.53 23.14
N GLN A 66 -4.34 -3.56 23.82
CA GLN A 66 -4.99 -4.14 24.99
C GLN A 66 -5.04 -3.14 26.15
#